data_AF-X1EBE5-F1
#
_entry.id   AF-X1EBE5-F1
#
_cell.length_a   1.000
_cell.length_b   1.000
_cell.length_c   1.000
_cell.angle_alpha   90.00
_cell.angle_beta   90.00
_cell.angle_gamma   90.00
#
_symmetry.space_group_name_H-M   'P 1'
#
loop_
_entity.id
_entity.type
_entity.pdbx_description
1 polymer ?
#
loop_
_entity_poly.entity_id
_entity_poly.type
_entity_poly.pdbx_seq_one_letter_code
_entity_poly.pdbx_strand_id
1 'polypeptide(L)'
;KSIIIKVKSAIEEYPEIKSVLSGGGVLNNEKVCRGLGRMVRKDGRKFLLPPIKYRTDNASMIALVGLRMMGDGQILTDPAEIRLVERIPRFSIDDVQKS
;
A
#
# COMPACT_ATOMS: atom_id res chain seq x y z
N LYS A 1 -1.41 11.50 -17.58
CA LYS A 1 -1.09 10.31 -18.41
C LYS A 1 0.07 9.46 -17.85
N SER A 2 0.97 10.02 -17.02
CA SER A 2 2.17 9.31 -16.51
C SER A 2 1.88 8.03 -15.68
N ILE A 3 0.92 8.04 -14.74
CA ILE A 3 0.69 6.88 -13.85
C ILE A 3 0.28 5.59 -14.58
N ILE A 4 -0.57 5.69 -15.61
CA ILE A 4 -1.05 4.53 -16.36
C ILE A 4 0.12 3.87 -17.10
N ILE A 5 1.02 4.67 -17.68
CA ILE A 5 2.20 4.16 -18.38
C ILE A 5 3.11 3.42 -17.40
N LYS A 6 3.40 4.02 -16.23
CA LYS A 6 4.24 3.39 -15.21
C LYS A 6 3.67 2.07 -14.70
N VAL A 7 2.36 2.03 -14.42
CA VAL A 7 1.71 0.78 -13.97
C VAL A 7 1.72 -0.27 -15.08
N LYS A 8 1.55 0.12 -16.35
CA LYS A 8 1.66 -0.81 -17.48
C LYS A 8 3.07 -1.38 -17.60
N SER A 9 4.10 -0.55 -17.53
CA SER A 9 5.49 -1.01 -17.56
C SER A 9 5.82 -1.95 -16.40
N ALA A 10 5.36 -1.65 -15.18
CA ALA A 10 5.54 -2.54 -14.04
C ALA A 10 4.81 -3.88 -14.22
N ILE A 11 3.61 -3.86 -14.79
CA ILE A 11 2.87 -5.09 -15.12
C ILE A 11 3.61 -5.96 -16.14
N GLU A 12 4.26 -5.33 -17.12
CA GLU A 12 5.08 -6.01 -18.14
C GLU A 12 6.38 -6.56 -17.53
N GLU A 13 6.98 -5.86 -16.57
CA GLU A 13 8.20 -6.25 -15.85
C GLU A 13 7.97 -7.42 -14.87
N TYR A 14 6.78 -7.49 -14.25
CA TYR A 14 6.39 -8.53 -13.28
C TYR A 14 5.20 -9.34 -13.81
N PRO A 15 5.39 -10.20 -14.83
CA PRO A 15 4.30 -10.92 -15.49
C PRO A 15 3.52 -11.88 -14.56
N GLU A 16 4.11 -12.31 -13.45
CA GLU A 16 3.53 -13.22 -12.45
C GLU A 16 2.45 -12.58 -11.56
N ILE A 17 2.41 -11.24 -11.47
CA ILE A 17 1.47 -10.55 -10.59
C ILE A 17 0.02 -10.66 -11.10
N LYS A 18 -0.87 -11.21 -10.27
CA LYS A 18 -2.28 -11.47 -10.63
C LYS A 18 -3.20 -10.28 -10.35
N SER A 19 -2.74 -9.30 -9.58
CA SER A 19 -3.58 -8.24 -9.05
C SER A 19 -2.79 -6.96 -8.87
N VAL A 20 -3.46 -5.83 -9.10
CA VAL A 20 -2.94 -4.49 -8.83
C VAL A 20 -3.82 -3.86 -7.77
N LEU A 21 -3.23 -3.54 -6.64
CA LEU A 21 -3.86 -2.78 -5.55
C LEU A 21 -3.46 -1.31 -5.67
N SER A 22 -4.40 -0.42 -5.37
CA SER A 22 -4.15 1.02 -5.39
C SER A 22 -4.55 1.63 -4.05
N GLY A 23 -3.60 2.27 -3.36
CA GLY A 23 -3.77 2.99 -2.09
C GLY A 23 -3.16 4.39 -2.09
N GLY A 24 -3.58 5.25 -1.15
CA GLY A 24 -3.15 6.64 -1.03
C GLY A 24 -4.16 7.67 -1.55
N GLY A 25 -4.13 8.88 -0.98
CA GLY A 25 -5.18 9.91 -1.17
C GLY A 25 -5.38 10.40 -2.60
N VAL A 26 -4.37 10.28 -3.47
CA VAL A 26 -4.47 10.62 -4.90
C VAL A 26 -5.53 9.78 -5.64
N LEU A 27 -5.88 8.62 -5.09
CA LEU A 27 -6.85 7.68 -5.66
C LEU A 27 -8.30 7.93 -5.23
N ASN A 28 -8.58 9.10 -4.67
CA ASN A 28 -9.94 9.63 -4.63
C ASN A 28 -10.38 10.20 -6.00
N ASN A 29 -9.46 10.34 -6.96
CA ASN A 29 -9.81 10.76 -8.31
C ASN A 29 -10.42 9.61 -9.13
N GLU A 30 -11.73 9.66 -9.35
CA GLU A 30 -12.47 8.63 -10.10
C GLU A 30 -12.02 8.46 -11.56
N LYS A 31 -11.58 9.54 -12.23
CA LYS A 31 -11.10 9.46 -13.61
C LYS A 31 -9.82 8.64 -13.69
N VAL A 32 -8.91 8.86 -12.73
CA VAL A 32 -7.66 8.08 -12.60
C VAL A 32 -7.97 6.61 -12.29
N CYS A 33 -8.82 6.35 -11.29
CA CYS A 33 -9.19 4.99 -10.89
C CYS A 33 -9.86 4.21 -12.03
N ARG A 34 -10.78 4.85 -12.78
CA ARG A 34 -11.41 4.23 -13.95
C ARG A 34 -10.40 3.95 -15.06
N GLY A 35 -9.47 4.86 -15.31
CA GLY A 35 -8.41 4.70 -16.31
C GLY A 35 -7.49 3.52 -15.99
N LEU A 36 -6.96 3.48 -14.76
CA LEU A 36 -6.13 2.38 -14.26
C LEU A 36 -6.89 1.07 -14.26
N GLY A 37 -8.09 1.05 -13.69
CA GLY A 37 -8.90 -0.17 -13.62
C GLY A 37 -9.29 -0.73 -14.98
N ARG A 38 -9.49 0.10 -16.01
CA ARG A 38 -9.69 -0.40 -17.39
C ARG A 38 -8.42 -1.00 -17.96
N MET A 39 -7.27 -0.34 -17.78
CA MET A 39 -5.98 -0.82 -18.30
C MET A 39 -5.60 -2.16 -17.66
N VAL A 40 -5.64 -2.25 -16.33
CA VAL A 40 -5.28 -3.47 -15.59
C VAL A 40 -6.19 -4.65 -15.95
N ARG A 41 -7.51 -4.42 -16.08
CA ARG A 41 -8.45 -5.49 -16.45
C ARG A 41 -8.32 -5.92 -17.91
N LYS A 42 -8.01 -5.00 -18.83
CA LYS A 42 -7.73 -5.33 -20.24
C LYS A 42 -6.53 -6.28 -20.36
N ASP A 43 -5.59 -6.15 -19.43
CA ASP A 43 -4.40 -6.97 -19.33
C ASP A 43 -4.62 -8.31 -18.56
N GLY A 44 -5.88 -8.65 -18.25
CA GLY A 44 -6.23 -9.92 -17.60
C GLY A 44 -6.01 -9.97 -16.09
N ARG A 45 -5.65 -8.84 -15.46
CA ARG A 45 -5.35 -8.74 -14.03
C ARG A 45 -6.52 -8.18 -13.23
N LYS A 46 -6.57 -8.52 -11.93
CA LYS A 46 -7.58 -7.95 -11.01
C LYS A 46 -7.15 -6.56 -10.55
N PHE A 47 -8.05 -5.58 -10.63
CA PHE A 47 -7.82 -4.26 -10.05
C PHE A 47 -8.58 -4.13 -8.73
N LEU A 48 -7.85 -3.97 -7.62
CA LEU A 48 -8.38 -3.89 -6.27
C LEU A 48 -8.34 -2.44 -5.79
N LEU A 49 -9.46 -1.97 -5.25
CA LEU A 49 -9.59 -0.62 -4.75
C LEU A 49 -10.40 -0.63 -3.44
N PRO A 50 -9.83 -0.17 -2.31
CA PRO A 50 -10.56 -0.11 -1.05
C PRO A 50 -11.79 0.81 -1.11
N PRO A 51 -12.75 0.69 -0.17
CA PRO A 51 -13.76 1.73 0.06
C PRO A 51 -13.12 3.11 0.25
N ILE A 52 -13.76 4.19 -0.21
CA ILE A 52 -13.20 5.56 -0.22
C ILE A 52 -12.68 5.96 1.17
N LYS A 53 -13.42 5.65 2.23
CA LYS A 53 -13.04 5.94 3.64
C LYS A 53 -11.71 5.31 4.09
N TYR A 54 -11.18 4.34 3.36
CA TYR A 54 -9.93 3.65 3.67
C TYR A 54 -8.79 3.96 2.69
N ARG A 55 -8.98 4.88 1.74
CA ARG A 55 -7.95 5.20 0.71
C ARG A 55 -6.96 6.27 1.16
N THR A 56 -7.38 7.16 2.06
CA THR A 56 -6.55 8.19 2.69
C THR A 56 -6.05 7.72 4.04
N ASP A 57 -5.12 8.47 4.62
CA ASP A 57 -4.59 8.18 5.96
C ASP A 57 -5.73 8.07 6.97
N ASN A 58 -5.78 6.95 7.69
CA ASN A 58 -6.81 6.67 8.66
C ASN A 58 -6.26 5.77 9.79
N ALA A 59 -6.80 5.90 10.99
CA ALA A 59 -6.36 5.10 12.14
C ALA A 59 -6.61 3.60 11.94
N SER A 60 -7.60 3.21 11.13
CA SER A 60 -7.92 1.79 10.91
C SER A 60 -6.80 1.05 10.19
N MET A 61 -6.08 1.69 9.25
CA MET A 61 -4.95 1.06 8.57
C MET A 61 -3.78 0.81 9.53
N ILE A 62 -3.53 1.74 10.46
CA ILE A 62 -2.49 1.60 11.48
C ILE A 62 -2.85 0.49 12.47
N ALA A 63 -4.09 0.49 12.96
CA ALA A 63 -4.57 -0.53 13.88
C ALA A 63 -4.53 -1.94 13.28
N LEU A 64 -4.90 -2.10 12.00
CA LEU A 64 -4.84 -3.39 11.31
C LEU A 64 -3.41 -3.92 11.19
N VAL A 65 -2.47 -3.06 10.79
CA VAL A 65 -1.05 -3.44 10.68
C VAL A 65 -0.47 -3.76 12.06
N GLY A 66 -0.76 -2.95 13.09
CA GLY A 66 -0.30 -3.22 14.45
C GLY A 66 -0.83 -4.55 15.01
N LEU A 67 -2.09 -4.88 14.77
CA LEU A 67 -2.67 -6.17 15.15
C LEU A 67 -1.99 -7.33 14.40
N ARG A 68 -1.68 -7.14 13.11
CA ARG A 68 -0.98 -8.16 12.31
C ARG A 68 0.43 -8.41 12.86
N MET A 69 1.20 -7.34 13.08
CA MET A 69 2.56 -7.41 13.65
C MET A 69 2.56 -8.09 15.02
N MET A 70 1.59 -7.75 15.88
CA MET A 70 1.40 -8.42 17.17
C MET A 70 1.16 -9.92 17.02
N GLY A 71 0.33 -10.33 16.06
CA GLY A 71 0.09 -11.74 15.75
C GLY A 71 1.32 -12.47 15.22
N ASP A 72 2.22 -11.75 14.54
CA ASP A 72 3.50 -12.25 14.02
C ASP A 72 4.63 -12.15 15.09
N GLY A 73 4.32 -11.72 16.33
CA GLY A 73 5.27 -11.62 17.44
C GLY A 73 6.17 -10.37 17.43
N GLN A 74 5.95 -9.45 16.50
CA GLN A 74 6.71 -8.20 16.36
C GLN A 74 6.17 -7.13 17.31
N ILE A 75 6.52 -7.23 18.59
CA ILE A 75 6.05 -6.34 19.65
C ILE A 75 7.23 -5.72 20.38
N LEU A 76 7.26 -4.39 20.43
CA LEU A 76 8.15 -3.67 21.33
C LEU A 76 7.47 -3.50 22.69
N THR A 77 8.14 -3.95 23.74
CA THR A 77 7.65 -3.79 25.13
C THR A 77 8.51 -2.87 25.97
N ASP A 78 9.76 -2.62 25.57
CA ASP A 78 10.65 -1.68 26.27
C ASP A 78 10.27 -0.23 25.91
N PRO A 79 9.89 0.61 26.90
CA PRO A 79 9.63 2.03 26.68
C PRO A 79 10.77 2.81 26.02
N ALA A 80 12.04 2.41 26.21
CA ALA A 80 13.18 3.05 25.57
C ALA A 80 13.20 2.78 24.05
N GLU A 81 12.97 1.53 23.64
CA GLU A 81 12.88 1.13 22.24
C GLU A 81 11.68 1.76 21.54
N ILE A 82 10.53 1.81 22.22
CA ILE A 82 9.31 2.47 21.70
C ILE A 82 9.59 3.94 21.37
N ARG A 83 10.27 4.67 22.27
CA ARG A 83 10.61 6.09 22.05
C ARG A 83 11.58 6.30 20.88
N LEU A 84 12.47 5.37 20.62
CA LEU A 84 13.40 5.44 19.48
C LEU A 84 12.67 5.33 18.14
N VAL A 85 11.64 4.48 18.07
CA VAL A 85 10.89 4.24 16.83
C VAL A 85 9.64 5.10 16.67
N GLU A 86 9.24 5.84 17.71
CA GLU A 86 8.04 6.69 17.71
C GLU A 86 8.02 7.70 16.55
N ARG A 87 9.20 8.22 16.16
CA ARG A 87 9.33 9.21 15.09
C ARG A 87 10.57 8.96 14.23
N ILE A 88 10.41 8.14 13.19
CA ILE A 88 11.44 7.94 12.17
C ILE A 88 11.07 8.71 10.89
N PRO A 89 11.58 9.95 10.69
CA PRO A 89 11.31 10.68 9.46
C PRO A 89 11.99 9.97 8.28
N ARG A 90 11.27 9.88 7.15
CA ARG A 90 11.71 9.14 5.94
C ARG A 90 11.85 7.63 6.15
N PHE A 91 11.09 7.06 7.09
CA PHE A 91 10.97 5.61 7.23
C PHE A 91 10.55 4.97 5.91
N SER A 92 11.32 3.99 5.46
CA SER A 92 11.14 3.32 4.18
C SER A 92 10.56 1.92 4.36
N ILE A 93 10.02 1.35 3.28
CA ILE A 93 9.53 -0.04 3.29
C ILE A 93 10.67 -1.03 3.56
N ASP A 94 11.89 -0.72 3.14
CA ASP A 94 13.07 -1.57 3.35
C ASP A 94 13.49 -1.63 4.82
N ASP A 95 13.10 -0.64 5.63
CA ASP A 95 13.33 -0.63 7.08
C ASP A 95 12.39 -1.61 7.80
N VAL A 96 11.18 -1.81 7.26
CA VAL A 96 10.17 -2.74 7.83
C VAL A 96 10.60 -4.19 7.69
N GLN A 97 11.22 -4.57 6.57
CA GLN A 97 11.56 -5.97 6.28
C GLN A 97 12.79 -6.49 7.05
N LYS A 98 13.52 -5.61 7.73
CA LYS A 98 14.71 -5.94 8.55
C LYS A 98 14.38 -6.11 10.04
N SER A 99 13.14 -5.82 10.43
CA SER A 99 12.63 -5.81 11.81
C SER A 99 11.90 -7.11 12.12
#